data_AF-A0A497EY27-F1
#
_entry.id   AF-A0A497EY27-F1
#
_cell.length_a   1.000
_cell.length_b   1.000
_cell.length_c   1.000
_cell.angle_alpha   90.00
_cell.angle_beta   90.00
_cell.angle_gamma   90.00
#
_symmetry.space_group_name_H-M   'P 1'
#
loop_
_entity.id
_entity.type
_entity.pdbx_description
1 polymer ?
#
loop_
_entity_poly.entity_id
_entity_poly.type
_entity_poly.pdbx_seq_one_letter_code
_entity_poly.pdbx_strand_id
1 'polypeptide(L)'
;MWMLVRPDAVKALEDPGVKKALSRYVDVVKNHKYAKFLIAGRIEADYDEDASLQELWQIHNKLVEEYYEIEREIDSGQLSLSDLPQPKKSLLTLKSLIGDRLLEACVLCERRCKVNRFSSRNGYCRAPADMPVSSMFEHLGEEPEIVPSFTVYSC
;
A
#
# COMPACT_ATOMS: atom_id res chain seq x y z
N MET A 1 20.57 -7.56 11.60
CA MET A 1 20.89 -8.99 11.79
C MET A 1 20.73 -9.78 10.49
N TRP A 2 19.63 -9.60 9.75
CA TRP A 2 19.35 -10.35 8.50
C TRP A 2 20.46 -10.25 7.44
N MET A 3 21.14 -9.12 7.31
CA MET A 3 22.24 -8.92 6.34
C MET A 3 23.41 -9.90 6.54
N LEU A 4 23.63 -10.37 7.77
CA LEU A 4 24.65 -11.38 8.07
C LEU A 4 24.19 -12.79 7.64
N VAL A 5 22.89 -13.03 7.70
CA VAL A 5 22.25 -14.32 7.33
C VAL A 5 22.05 -14.42 5.82
N ARG A 6 21.77 -13.30 5.16
CA ARG A 6 21.51 -13.16 3.71
C ARG A 6 22.41 -12.09 3.07
N PRO A 7 23.74 -12.31 3.01
CA PRO A 7 24.66 -11.37 2.37
C PRO A 7 24.43 -11.26 0.85
N ASP A 8 23.85 -12.29 0.24
CA ASP A 8 23.39 -12.31 -1.14
C ASP A 8 22.30 -11.26 -1.41
N ALA A 9 21.38 -11.06 -0.48
CA ALA A 9 20.32 -10.05 -0.59
C ALA A 9 20.88 -8.62 -0.56
N VAL A 10 21.89 -8.36 0.28
CA VAL A 10 22.61 -7.08 0.27
C VAL A 10 23.27 -6.83 -1.10
N LYS A 11 23.88 -7.86 -1.67
CA LYS A 11 24.51 -7.78 -3.00
C LYS A 11 23.47 -7.58 -4.12
N ALA A 12 22.30 -8.20 -4.01
CA ALA A 12 21.23 -8.08 -4.99
C ALA A 12 20.71 -6.64 -5.13
N LEU A 13 20.65 -5.87 -4.03
CA LEU A 13 20.30 -4.45 -4.08
C LEU A 13 21.30 -3.58 -4.86
N GLU A 14 22.50 -4.09 -5.14
CA GLU A 14 23.49 -3.43 -5.99
C GLU A 14 23.38 -3.78 -7.48
N ASP A 15 22.65 -4.85 -7.81
CA ASP A 15 22.49 -5.33 -9.19
C ASP A 15 21.81 -4.26 -10.07
N PRO A 16 22.35 -3.97 -11.27
CA PRO A 16 21.78 -2.97 -12.17
C PRO A 16 20.35 -3.29 -12.63
N GLY A 17 20.02 -4.57 -12.81
CA GLY A 17 18.68 -5.03 -13.17
C GLY A 17 17.68 -4.77 -12.04
N VAL A 18 18.06 -5.11 -10.81
CA VAL A 18 17.24 -4.84 -9.61
C VAL A 18 17.04 -3.34 -9.41
N LYS A 19 18.10 -2.53 -9.46
CA LYS A 19 17.99 -1.06 -9.37
C LYS A 19 17.10 -0.45 -10.44
N LYS A 20 17.09 -1.02 -11.65
CA LYS A 20 16.23 -0.56 -12.74
C LYS A 20 14.77 -0.96 -12.53
N ALA A 21 14.51 -2.20 -12.13
CA ALA A 21 13.15 -2.73 -11.98
C ALA A 21 12.46 -2.25 -10.70
N LEU A 22 13.21 -2.12 -9.61
CA LEU A 22 12.73 -1.88 -8.25
C LEU A 22 13.36 -0.61 -7.64
N SER A 23 13.62 0.42 -8.44
CA SER A 23 14.36 1.63 -8.06
C SER A 23 13.90 2.24 -6.73
N ARG A 24 12.59 2.55 -6.61
CA ARG A 24 12.05 3.13 -5.38
C ARG A 24 12.15 2.18 -4.20
N TYR A 25 11.94 0.87 -4.40
CA TYR A 25 12.06 -0.10 -3.31
C TYR A 25 13.49 -0.12 -2.76
N VAL A 26 14.49 -0.15 -3.62
CA VAL A 26 15.92 -0.07 -3.23
C VAL A 26 16.20 1.23 -2.49
N ASP A 27 15.70 2.37 -2.99
CA ASP A 27 15.88 3.67 -2.34
C ASP A 27 15.20 3.74 -0.97
N VAL A 28 14.05 3.10 -0.78
CA VAL A 28 13.37 3.00 0.52
C VAL A 28 14.17 2.13 1.49
N VAL A 29 14.65 0.97 1.05
CA VAL A 29 15.49 0.08 1.88
C VAL A 29 16.78 0.78 2.32
N LYS A 30 17.36 1.62 1.46
CA LYS A 30 18.55 2.44 1.76
C LYS A 30 18.23 3.75 2.50
N ASN A 31 16.97 3.99 2.86
CA ASN A 31 16.52 5.19 3.56
C ASN A 31 16.80 6.50 2.79
N HIS A 32 16.84 6.43 1.46
CA HIS A 32 16.97 7.58 0.56
C HIS A 32 15.60 8.18 0.19
N LYS A 33 14.54 7.37 0.20
CA LYS A 33 13.17 7.78 -0.14
C LYS A 33 12.17 7.21 0.85
N TYR A 34 11.01 7.84 0.93
CA TYR A 34 9.90 7.35 1.77
C TYR A 34 9.07 6.27 1.07
N ALA A 35 8.51 5.34 1.84
CA ALA A 35 7.49 4.43 1.31
C ALA A 35 6.24 5.22 0.88
N LYS A 36 5.60 4.81 -0.22
CA LYS A 36 4.49 5.57 -0.83
C LYS A 36 3.29 5.77 0.10
N PHE A 37 2.99 4.77 0.94
CA PHE A 37 1.88 4.86 1.89
C PHE A 37 2.13 5.92 2.98
N LEU A 38 3.40 6.20 3.34
CA LEU A 38 3.73 7.27 4.27
C LEU A 38 3.42 8.63 3.67
N ILE A 39 3.69 8.83 2.39
CA ILE A 39 3.35 10.07 1.65
C ILE A 39 1.83 10.19 1.51
N ALA A 40 1.15 9.13 1.06
CA ALA A 40 -0.30 9.14 0.90
C ALA A 40 -1.05 9.37 2.23
N GLY A 41 -0.46 8.98 3.37
CA GLY A 41 -1.01 9.26 4.69
C GLY A 41 -0.94 10.73 5.11
N ARG A 42 -0.17 11.57 4.42
CA ARG A 42 -0.01 13.01 4.71
C ARG A 42 -0.90 13.92 3.88
N ILE A 43 -1.43 13.41 2.78
CA ILE A 43 -2.29 14.18 1.87
C ILE A 43 -3.69 14.17 2.45
N GLU A 44 -4.17 15.34 2.87
CA GLU A 44 -5.52 15.49 3.41
C GLU A 44 -6.57 15.14 2.36
N ALA A 45 -7.61 14.44 2.78
CA ALA A 45 -8.70 14.05 1.91
C ALA A 45 -10.02 14.45 2.57
N ASP A 46 -10.67 15.46 2.01
CA ASP A 46 -12.01 15.85 2.42
C ASP A 46 -13.04 15.01 1.66
N TYR A 47 -13.61 14.02 2.35
CA TYR A 47 -14.67 13.16 1.83
C TYR A 47 -15.74 12.93 2.88
N ASP A 48 -16.99 12.88 2.42
CA ASP A 48 -18.10 12.35 3.20
C ASP A 48 -17.99 10.81 3.20
N GLU A 49 -18.17 10.20 4.37
CA GLU A 49 -18.16 8.75 4.50
C GLU A 49 -19.38 8.15 3.79
N ASP A 50 -20.51 8.85 3.76
CA ASP A 50 -21.74 8.40 3.12
C ASP A 50 -21.79 8.69 1.61
N ALA A 51 -20.74 9.30 1.05
CA ALA A 51 -20.64 9.56 -0.38
C ALA A 51 -20.70 8.28 -1.22
N SER A 52 -21.20 8.41 -2.44
CA SER A 52 -21.23 7.30 -3.39
C SER A 52 -19.81 6.87 -3.79
N LEU A 53 -19.65 5.60 -4.18
CA LEU A 53 -18.37 5.07 -4.66
C LEU A 53 -17.81 5.90 -5.83
N GLN A 54 -18.67 6.43 -6.70
CA GLN A 54 -18.26 7.27 -7.83
C GLN A 54 -17.64 8.60 -7.36
N GLU A 55 -18.26 9.26 -6.38
CA GLU A 55 -17.74 10.51 -5.81
C GLU A 55 -16.40 10.29 -5.08
N LEU A 56 -16.29 9.21 -4.31
CA LEU A 56 -15.04 8.82 -3.65
C LEU A 56 -13.91 8.62 -4.66
N TRP A 57 -14.17 7.96 -5.80
CA TRP A 57 -13.19 7.80 -6.88
C TRP A 57 -12.81 9.13 -7.55
N GLN A 58 -13.75 10.07 -7.68
CA GLN A 58 -13.45 11.40 -8.22
C GLN A 58 -12.50 12.19 -7.32
N ILE A 59 -12.74 12.15 -6.00
CA ILE A 59 -11.84 12.75 -5.01
C ILE A 59 -10.48 12.05 -5.05
N HIS A 60 -10.48 10.71 -5.08
CA HIS A 60 -9.27 9.90 -5.14
C HIS A 60 -8.39 10.25 -6.35
N ASN A 61 -8.97 10.38 -7.54
CA ASN A 61 -8.22 10.70 -8.75
C ASN A 61 -7.53 12.07 -8.66
N LYS A 62 -8.21 13.10 -8.14
CA LYS A 62 -7.63 14.43 -7.94
C LYS A 62 -6.46 14.39 -6.95
N LEU A 63 -6.64 13.72 -5.82
CA LEU A 63 -5.60 13.59 -4.80
C LEU A 63 -4.40 12.75 -5.26
N VAL A 64 -4.60 11.84 -6.23
CA VAL A 64 -3.50 11.09 -6.85
C VAL A 64 -2.65 11.99 -7.75
N GLU A 65 -3.26 12.97 -8.43
CA GLU A 65 -2.49 13.97 -9.18
C GLU A 65 -1.60 14.79 -8.23
N GLU A 66 -2.18 15.32 -7.14
CA GLU A 66 -1.46 16.01 -6.08
C GLU A 66 -0.36 15.13 -5.44
N TYR A 67 -0.65 13.85 -5.22
CA TYR A 67 0.32 12.89 -4.69
C TYR A 67 1.60 12.83 -5.53
N TYR A 68 1.49 12.86 -6.87
CA TYR A 68 2.68 12.80 -7.73
C TYR A 68 3.48 14.11 -7.71
N GLU A 69 2.87 15.24 -7.39
CA GLU A 69 3.57 16.51 -7.17
C GLU A 69 4.35 16.45 -5.86
N ILE A 70 3.68 16.09 -4.77
CA ILE A 70 4.28 15.94 -3.44
C ILE A 70 5.38 14.87 -3.44
N GLU A 71 5.19 13.72 -4.10
CA GLU A 71 6.23 12.68 -4.22
C GLU A 71 7.49 13.24 -4.90
N ARG A 72 7.36 14.09 -5.93
CA ARG A 72 8.49 14.72 -6.62
C ARG A 72 9.18 15.77 -5.75
N GLU A 73 8.42 16.59 -5.02
CA GLU A 73 8.98 17.60 -4.12
C GLU A 73 9.75 16.97 -2.97
N ILE A 74 9.21 15.89 -2.39
CA ILE A 74 9.88 15.12 -1.34
C ILE A 74 11.13 14.42 -1.89
N ASP A 75 11.01 13.73 -3.02
CA ASP A 75 12.14 13.01 -3.61
C ASP A 75 13.27 13.96 -4.08
N SER A 76 12.96 15.24 -4.36
CA SER A 76 13.95 16.29 -4.71
C SER A 76 14.46 17.08 -3.51
N GLY A 77 13.93 16.84 -2.31
CA GLY A 77 14.31 17.54 -1.09
C GLY A 77 13.75 18.96 -0.95
N GLN A 78 12.82 19.37 -1.80
CA GLN A 78 12.13 20.67 -1.72
C GLN A 78 11.13 20.71 -0.56
N LEU A 79 10.60 19.55 -0.17
CA LEU A 79 9.64 19.37 0.90
C LEU A 79 10.06 18.22 1.81
N SER A 80 9.99 18.40 3.13
CA SER A 80 10.17 17.28 4.05
C SER A 80 8.83 16.65 4.41
N LEU A 81 8.77 15.32 4.46
CA LEU A 81 7.60 14.58 4.94
C LEU A 81 7.22 14.98 6.38
N SER A 82 8.20 15.39 7.19
CA SER A 82 7.97 15.85 8.57
C SER A 82 7.14 17.13 8.65
N ASP A 83 7.20 17.95 7.60
CA ASP A 83 6.59 19.28 7.58
C ASP A 83 5.13 19.21 7.13
N LEU A 84 4.72 18.07 6.54
CA LEU A 84 3.35 17.80 6.16
C LEU A 84 2.48 17.42 7.37
N PRO A 85 1.19 17.80 7.37
CA PRO A 85 0.25 17.49 8.44
C PRO A 85 0.05 15.98 8.61
N GLN A 86 -0.51 15.59 9.75
CA GLN A 86 -1.01 14.23 10.01
C GLN A 86 -2.55 14.26 10.04
N PRO A 87 -3.22 14.34 8.88
CA PRO A 87 -4.67 14.45 8.85
C PRO A 87 -5.33 13.13 9.27
N LYS A 88 -6.49 13.23 9.93
CA LYS A 88 -7.30 12.04 10.26
C LYS A 88 -7.90 11.39 9.02
N LYS A 89 -8.33 12.21 8.06
CA LYS A 89 -8.79 11.77 6.74
C LYS A 89 -7.70 12.11 5.72
N SER A 90 -7.09 11.07 5.15
CA SER A 90 -6.02 11.18 4.17
C SER A 90 -6.33 10.43 2.89
N LEU A 91 -5.52 10.60 1.85
CA LEU A 91 -5.59 9.77 0.64
C LEU A 91 -5.50 8.27 0.97
N LEU A 92 -4.72 7.89 1.99
CA LEU A 92 -4.63 6.50 2.45
C LEU A 92 -5.92 6.00 3.10
N THR A 93 -6.59 6.81 3.93
CA THR A 93 -7.86 6.42 4.56
C THR A 93 -9.01 6.43 3.54
N LEU A 94 -9.00 7.36 2.57
CA LEU A 94 -9.94 7.36 1.45
C LEU A 94 -9.83 6.06 0.64
N LYS A 95 -8.61 5.61 0.32
CA LYS A 95 -8.39 4.31 -0.35
C LYS A 95 -8.92 3.13 0.46
N SER A 96 -8.82 3.19 1.79
CA SER A 96 -9.35 2.16 2.68
C SER A 96 -10.88 2.14 2.62
N LEU A 97 -11.53 3.30 2.72
CA LEU A 97 -12.99 3.43 2.58
C LEU A 97 -13.50 2.95 1.21
N ILE A 98 -12.81 3.30 0.12
CA ILE A 98 -13.12 2.78 -1.22
C ILE A 98 -13.02 1.24 -1.22
N GLY A 99 -11.99 0.68 -0.58
CA GLY A 99 -11.84 -0.76 -0.37
C GLY A 99 -13.07 -1.38 0.30
N ASP A 100 -13.53 -0.79 1.40
CA ASP A 100 -14.72 -1.26 2.12
C ASP A 100 -15.98 -1.20 1.23
N ARG A 101 -16.20 -0.10 0.51
CA ARG A 101 -17.30 0.03 -0.45
C ARG A 101 -17.24 -1.02 -1.56
N LEU A 102 -16.05 -1.38 -2.01
CA LEU A 102 -15.89 -2.47 -2.98
C LEU A 102 -16.25 -3.84 -2.38
N LEU A 103 -16.10 -4.05 -1.08
CA LEU A 103 -16.49 -5.29 -0.39
C LEU A 103 -18.00 -5.42 -0.16
N GLU A 104 -18.74 -4.30 -0.11
CA GLU A 104 -20.21 -4.28 -0.04
C GLU A 104 -20.88 -4.83 -1.32
N ALA A 105 -20.19 -4.72 -2.46
CA ALA A 105 -20.59 -5.35 -3.71
C ALA A 105 -19.35 -5.95 -4.38
N CYS A 106 -18.79 -7.00 -3.77
CA CYS A 106 -17.46 -7.53 -4.09
C CYS A 106 -17.17 -7.74 -5.59
N VAL A 107 -16.21 -6.96 -6.08
CA VAL A 107 -15.65 -7.01 -7.45
C VAL A 107 -14.14 -7.27 -7.51
N LEU A 108 -13.51 -7.64 -6.38
CA LEU A 108 -12.05 -7.76 -6.30
C LEU A 108 -11.45 -8.93 -7.10
N CYS A 109 -12.24 -9.93 -7.47
CA CYS A 109 -11.81 -11.02 -8.35
C CYS A 109 -12.64 -11.02 -9.64
N GLU A 110 -12.13 -11.69 -10.68
CA GLU A 110 -12.78 -11.76 -12.00
C GLU A 110 -14.23 -12.27 -11.97
N ARG A 111 -14.61 -13.05 -10.95
CA ARG A 111 -15.99 -13.53 -10.80
C ARG A 111 -16.99 -12.43 -10.48
N ARG A 112 -16.53 -11.30 -9.91
CA ARG A 112 -17.36 -10.13 -9.55
C ARG A 112 -18.70 -10.54 -8.92
N CYS A 113 -18.63 -11.32 -7.84
CA CYS A 113 -19.81 -11.97 -7.26
C CYS A 113 -20.83 -11.00 -6.66
N LYS A 114 -20.50 -9.72 -6.46
CA LYS A 114 -21.38 -8.65 -5.95
C LYS A 114 -22.03 -8.95 -4.60
N VAL A 115 -21.52 -9.92 -3.84
CA VAL A 115 -21.98 -10.16 -2.48
C VAL A 115 -21.49 -9.04 -1.58
N ASN A 116 -22.30 -8.70 -0.59
CA ASN A 116 -21.87 -7.85 0.51
C ASN A 116 -21.16 -8.71 1.55
N ARG A 117 -19.83 -8.54 1.69
CA ARG A 117 -19.03 -9.35 2.61
C ARG A 117 -19.28 -9.05 4.09
N PHE A 118 -19.75 -7.86 4.43
CA PHE A 118 -20.12 -7.50 5.80
C PHE A 118 -21.44 -8.14 6.25
N SER A 119 -22.27 -8.58 5.30
CA SER A 119 -23.59 -9.19 5.55
C SER A 119 -23.56 -10.72 5.74
N SER A 120 -22.45 -11.30 6.20
CA SER A 120 -22.24 -12.77 6.40
C SER A 120 -22.20 -13.64 5.12
N ARG A 121 -21.95 -13.04 3.96
CA ARG A 121 -21.85 -13.77 2.66
C ARG A 121 -20.45 -13.67 2.07
N ASN A 122 -19.69 -14.76 2.11
CA ASN A 122 -18.29 -14.79 1.63
C ASN A 122 -18.14 -14.99 0.11
N GLY A 123 -19.27 -15.11 -0.61
CA GLY A 123 -19.29 -15.36 -2.04
C GLY A 123 -18.59 -16.67 -2.42
N TYR A 124 -18.16 -16.77 -3.68
CA TYR A 124 -17.58 -18.01 -4.21
C TYR A 124 -16.20 -18.33 -3.62
N CYS A 125 -15.34 -17.32 -3.48
CA CYS A 125 -13.97 -17.52 -2.97
C CYS A 125 -13.91 -17.78 -1.47
N ARG A 126 -15.03 -17.63 -0.75
CA ARG A 126 -15.16 -17.81 0.70
C ARG A 126 -14.29 -16.91 1.58
N ALA A 127 -13.54 -15.97 1.00
CA ALA A 127 -12.80 -14.96 1.76
C ALA A 127 -13.76 -14.11 2.64
N PRO A 128 -13.44 -13.83 3.90
CA PRO A 128 -14.25 -12.93 4.73
C PRO A 128 -14.06 -11.46 4.31
N ALA A 129 -14.81 -10.54 4.94
CA ALA A 129 -14.48 -9.11 4.88
C ALA A 129 -13.18 -8.84 5.66
N ASP A 130 -13.08 -9.46 6.83
CA ASP A 130 -11.92 -9.42 7.69
C ASP A 130 -10.84 -10.35 7.12
N MET A 131 -9.56 -9.98 7.29
CA MET A 131 -8.43 -10.82 6.90
C MET A 131 -7.90 -11.56 8.14
N PRO A 132 -8.36 -12.78 8.45
CA PRO A 132 -7.90 -13.49 9.63
C PRO A 132 -6.43 -13.87 9.44
N VAL A 133 -5.59 -13.48 10.40
CA VAL A 133 -4.14 -13.69 10.33
C VAL A 133 -3.77 -14.94 11.13
N SER A 134 -3.17 -15.93 10.46
CA SER A 134 -2.63 -17.12 11.11
C SER A 134 -1.24 -16.85 11.72
N SER A 135 -0.39 -16.11 11.01
CA SER A 135 0.96 -15.77 11.46
C SER A 135 1.54 -14.59 10.69
N MET A 136 2.45 -13.84 11.32
CA MET A 136 3.22 -12.78 10.69
C MET A 136 4.68 -12.87 11.13
N PHE A 137 5.63 -12.75 10.20
CA PHE A 137 7.06 -12.86 10.52
C PHE A 137 7.93 -12.24 9.41
N GLU A 138 9.20 -11.97 9.75
CA GLU A 138 10.24 -11.67 8.76
C GLU A 138 10.59 -12.95 8.00
N HIS A 139 10.20 -13.02 6.73
CA HIS A 139 10.48 -14.16 5.88
C HIS A 139 11.82 -13.97 5.16
N LEU A 140 12.74 -14.90 5.44
CA LEU A 140 14.10 -14.92 4.88
C LEU A 140 14.24 -15.85 3.67
N GLY A 141 13.14 -16.40 3.15
CA GLY A 141 13.13 -17.43 2.11
C GLY A 141 12.78 -16.95 0.71
N GLU A 142 12.49 -15.66 0.50
CA GLU A 142 12.22 -15.12 -0.85
C GLU A 142 13.52 -14.93 -1.67
N GLU A 143 13.34 -14.44 -2.91
CA GLU A 143 14.41 -14.01 -3.79
C GLU A 143 15.29 -12.90 -3.15
N PRO A 144 16.61 -12.89 -3.41
CA PRO A 144 17.55 -11.98 -2.75
C PRO A 144 17.15 -10.49 -2.78
N GLU A 145 16.56 -10.02 -3.87
CA GLU A 145 16.16 -8.62 -4.04
C GLU A 145 14.99 -8.17 -3.15
N ILE A 146 14.23 -9.09 -2.55
CA ILE A 146 13.04 -8.79 -1.74
C ILE A 146 13.10 -9.40 -0.33
N VAL A 147 14.27 -9.89 0.10
CA VAL A 147 14.52 -10.45 1.44
C VAL A 147 15.21 -9.45 2.38
N PRO A 148 14.79 -9.35 3.66
CA PRO A 148 13.61 -9.97 4.26
C PRO A 148 12.33 -9.34 3.72
N SER A 149 11.32 -10.18 3.47
CA SER A 149 9.96 -9.73 3.25
C SER A 149 9.18 -9.83 4.57
N PHE A 150 8.26 -8.90 4.81
CA PHE A 150 7.29 -9.06 5.89
C PHE A 150 6.12 -9.87 5.37
N THR A 151 6.02 -11.13 5.79
CA THR A 151 5.01 -12.06 5.30
C THR A 151 3.89 -12.19 6.31
N VAL A 152 2.66 -12.03 5.82
CA VAL A 152 1.42 -12.22 6.59
C VAL A 152 0.66 -13.38 5.96
N TYR A 153 0.52 -14.48 6.70
CA TYR A 153 -0.32 -15.59 6.28
C TYR A 153 -1.73 -15.41 6.83
N SER A 154 -2.71 -15.39 5.93
CA SER A 154 -4.12 -15.44 6.27
C SER A 154 -4.67 -16.86 6.17
N CYS A 155 -5.68 -17.18 6.97
CA CYS A 155 -6.40 -18.47 6.94
C CYS A 155 -7.66 -18.45 6.08
#